data_AF-A0A1H0IN40-F1
#
_entry.id   AF-A0A1H0IN40-F1
#
_cell.length_a   1.000
_cell.length_b   1.000
_cell.length_c   1.000
_cell.angle_alpha   90.00
_cell.angle_beta   90.00
_cell.angle_gamma   90.00
#
_symmetry.space_group_name_H-M   'P 1'
#
loop_
_entity.id
_entity.type
_entity.pdbx_description
1 polymer ?
#
loop_
_entity_poly.entity_id
_entity_poly.type
_entity_poly.pdbx_seq_one_letter_code
_entity_poly.pdbx_strand_id
1 'polypeptide(L)'
;MSNHIEDQLSAYMDNELSETERQQVEEHLNTCTECSELLKDLSEIRNQVFNVFHSVEAPEGFEDKVIHTIGLNVSKGSKWLLVPLISALCFITLTFVLAGSFLFKLGSIMLRVIYNLINVFGNILGSNTYIVVGSVVFSILLIIASSISIKHLIKTEEFRRANW
;
A
#
# COMPACT_ATOMS: atom_id res chain seq x y z
N MET A 1 35.67 2.43 52.20
CA MET A 1 35.67 2.79 50.77
C MET A 1 34.43 2.16 50.15
N SER A 2 33.26 2.62 50.60
CA SER A 2 31.94 2.00 50.37
C SER A 2 30.82 3.04 50.25
N ASN A 3 31.15 4.31 50.01
CA ASN A 3 30.18 5.41 50.03
C ASN A 3 29.33 5.52 48.76
N HIS A 4 29.65 4.78 47.68
CA HIS A 4 28.99 4.98 46.39
C HIS A 4 27.55 4.45 46.35
N ILE A 5 27.22 3.41 47.11
CA ILE A 5 25.87 2.83 47.11
C ILE A 5 24.90 3.67 47.95
N GLU A 6 25.36 4.24 49.07
CA GLU A 6 24.55 5.15 49.91
C GLU A 6 24.05 6.35 49.11
N ASP A 7 24.93 6.94 48.28
CA ASP A 7 24.60 8.07 47.40
C ASP A 7 23.57 7.71 46.31
N GLN A 8 23.42 6.42 45.99
CA GLN A 8 22.48 5.93 44.97
C GLN A 8 21.10 5.59 45.53
N LEU A 9 20.90 5.58 46.86
CA LEU A 9 19.62 5.21 47.47
C LEU A 9 18.49 6.18 47.12
N SER A 10 18.77 7.48 46.99
CA SER A 10 17.77 8.48 46.55
C SER A 10 17.35 8.22 45.10
N ALA A 11 18.31 8.02 44.20
CA ALA A 11 18.04 7.72 42.80
C ALA A 11 17.31 6.37 42.62
N TYR A 12 17.63 5.37 43.47
CA TYR A 12 16.89 4.11 43.54
C TYR A 12 15.41 4.36 43.92
N MET A 13 15.20 5.18 44.96
CA MET A 13 13.88 5.55 45.47
C MET A 13 13.02 6.29 44.44
N ASP A 14 13.63 7.13 43.61
CA ASP A 14 12.96 7.90 42.55
C ASP A 14 12.90 7.15 41.20
N ASN A 15 13.40 5.92 41.17
CA ASN A 15 13.43 5.03 40.01
C ASN A 15 14.22 5.62 38.82
N GLU A 16 15.34 6.29 39.12
CA GLU A 16 16.23 6.97 38.16
C GLU A 16 17.50 6.16 37.82
N LEU A 17 17.72 5.03 38.50
CA LEU A 17 18.85 4.14 38.21
C LEU A 17 18.61 3.31 36.94
N SER A 18 19.69 3.00 36.22
CA SER A 18 19.65 1.97 35.19
C SER A 18 19.37 0.59 35.81
N GLU A 19 18.85 -0.34 35.01
CA GLU A 19 18.54 -1.71 35.46
C GLU A 19 19.75 -2.40 36.13
N THR A 20 20.95 -2.20 35.57
CA THR A 20 22.18 -2.78 36.11
C THR A 20 22.59 -2.17 37.46
N GLU A 21 22.46 -0.86 37.62
CA GLU A 21 22.77 -0.18 38.89
C GLU A 21 21.74 -0.53 39.96
N ARG A 22 20.47 -0.62 39.56
CA ARG A 22 19.38 -1.01 40.43
C ARG A 22 19.60 -2.41 41.03
N GLN A 23 19.99 -3.38 40.21
CA GLN A 23 20.32 -4.74 40.68
C GLN A 23 21.49 -4.74 41.69
N GLN A 24 22.52 -3.92 41.46
CA GLN A 24 23.66 -3.79 42.39
C GLN A 24 23.22 -3.20 43.75
N VAL A 25 22.36 -2.18 43.72
CA VAL A 25 21.78 -1.60 44.95
C VAL A 25 20.92 -2.62 45.68
N GLU A 26 20.06 -3.37 44.97
CA GLU A 26 19.21 -4.41 45.56
C GLU A 26 20.05 -5.53 46.20
N GLU A 27 21.13 -5.98 45.55
CA GLU A 27 22.07 -6.95 46.12
C GLU A 27 22.75 -6.42 47.39
N HIS A 28 23.16 -5.15 47.39
CA HIS A 28 23.76 -4.51 48.54
C HIS A 28 22.78 -4.38 49.72
N LEU A 29 21.52 -4.00 49.46
CA LEU A 29 20.48 -3.87 50.48
C LEU A 29 20.16 -5.21 51.18
N ASN A 30 20.37 -6.34 50.50
CA ASN A 30 20.20 -7.67 51.09
C ASN A 30 21.32 -8.04 52.08
N THR A 31 22.48 -7.38 52.00
CA THR A 31 23.68 -7.73 52.79
C THR A 31 24.08 -6.65 53.79
N CYS A 32 23.69 -5.40 53.56
CA CYS A 32 24.04 -4.24 54.38
C CYS A 32 22.82 -3.70 55.13
N THR A 33 22.75 -3.97 56.44
CA THR A 33 21.70 -3.45 57.32
C THR A 33 21.72 -1.93 57.44
N GLU A 34 22.90 -1.30 57.45
CA GLU A 34 23.01 0.18 57.55
C GLU A 34 22.35 0.88 56.37
N CYS A 35 22.61 0.42 55.14
CA CYS A 35 21.97 0.98 53.94
C CYS A 35 20.46 0.67 53.87
N SER A 36 20.03 -0.47 54.40
CA SER A 36 18.61 -0.83 54.50
C SER A 36 17.86 0.08 55.47
N GLU A 37 18.46 0.38 56.63
CA GLU A 37 17.92 1.33 57.61
C GLU A 37 17.90 2.76 57.03
N LEU A 38 18.97 3.20 56.38
CA LEU A 38 19.02 4.50 55.72
C LEU A 38 17.92 4.65 54.65
N LEU A 39 17.70 3.63 53.82
CA LEU A 39 16.62 3.64 52.83
C LEU A 39 15.24 3.76 53.48
N LYS A 40 15.03 3.09 54.62
CA LYS A 40 13.78 3.16 55.39
C LYS A 40 13.57 4.57 55.95
N ASP A 41 14.60 5.19 56.50
CA ASP A 41 14.55 6.56 57.03
C ASP A 41 14.22 7.56 55.93
N LEU A 42 14.87 7.45 54.77
CA LEU A 42 14.56 8.27 53.59
C LEU A 42 13.10 8.10 53.13
N SER A 43 12.59 6.87 53.12
CA SER A 43 11.21 6.57 52.77
C SER A 43 10.21 7.20 53.77
N GLU A 44 10.53 7.16 55.06
CA GLU A 44 9.71 7.77 56.09
C GLU A 44 9.65 9.29 55.95
N ILE A 45 10.80 9.95 55.72
CA ILE A 45 10.87 11.39 55.45
C ILE A 45 10.02 11.76 54.24
N ARG A 46 10.14 11.02 53.12
CA ARG A 46 9.33 11.25 51.91
C ARG A 46 7.83 11.19 52.25
N ASN A 47 7.40 10.17 52.99
CA ASN A 47 5.99 10.01 53.35
C ASN A 47 5.51 11.14 54.27
N GLN A 48 6.32 11.59 55.22
CA GLN A 48 6.00 12.73 56.07
C GLN A 48 5.82 14.01 55.24
N VAL A 49 6.75 14.29 54.33
CA VAL A 49 6.66 15.44 53.42
C VAL A 49 5.39 15.36 52.58
N PHE A 50 5.13 14.23 51.95
CA PHE A 50 3.93 14.04 51.13
C PHE A 50 2.64 14.27 51.92
N ASN A 51 2.56 13.75 53.14
CA ASN A 51 1.40 13.92 54.01
C ASN A 51 1.20 15.38 54.43
N VAL A 52 2.28 16.13 54.69
CA VAL A 52 2.20 17.56 55.02
C VAL A 52 1.66 18.39 53.86
N PHE A 53 2.06 18.07 52.62
CA PHE A 53 1.66 18.82 51.43
C PHE A 53 0.42 18.28 50.71
N HIS A 54 -0.24 17.27 51.27
CA HIS A 54 -1.42 16.63 50.65
C HIS A 54 -2.61 17.58 50.45
N SER A 55 -2.65 18.71 51.16
CA SER A 55 -3.75 19.68 51.10
C SER A 55 -3.47 20.92 50.24
N VAL A 56 -2.46 20.90 49.37
CA VAL A 56 -2.22 22.01 48.44
C VAL A 56 -3.24 21.92 47.31
N GLU A 57 -4.27 22.77 47.40
CA GLU A 57 -5.28 22.89 46.35
C GLU A 57 -4.66 23.51 45.09
N ALA A 58 -4.93 22.90 43.93
CA ALA A 58 -4.42 23.40 42.67
C ALA A 58 -5.04 24.78 42.35
N PRO A 59 -4.30 25.70 41.71
CA PRO A 59 -4.86 26.97 41.26
C PRO A 59 -6.08 26.76 40.35
N GLU A 60 -7.07 27.64 40.43
CA GLU A 60 -8.25 27.59 39.56
C GLU A 60 -7.85 27.52 38.07
N GLY A 61 -8.47 26.58 37.34
CA GLY A 61 -8.21 26.37 35.91
C GLY A 61 -6.91 25.62 35.58
N PHE A 62 -6.15 25.14 36.58
CA PHE A 62 -4.96 24.30 36.33
C PHE A 62 -5.33 22.99 35.63
N GLU A 63 -6.38 22.32 36.08
CA GLU A 63 -6.87 21.06 35.51
C GLU A 63 -7.28 21.22 34.04
N ASP A 64 -8.09 22.23 33.74
CA ASP A 64 -8.52 22.54 32.37
C ASP A 64 -7.33 22.83 31.45
N LYS A 65 -6.35 23.58 31.95
CA LYS A 65 -5.12 23.90 31.21
C LYS A 65 -4.29 22.65 30.93
N VAL A 66 -4.14 21.75 31.91
CA VAL A 66 -3.40 20.49 31.75
C VAL A 66 -4.11 19.57 30.76
N ILE A 67 -5.42 19.40 30.89
CA ILE A 67 -6.22 18.57 29.97
C ILE A 67 -6.14 19.11 28.54
N HIS A 68 -6.22 20.42 28.36
CA HIS A 68 -6.11 21.04 27.05
C HIS A 68 -4.70 20.86 26.46
N THR A 69 -3.63 21.03 27.25
CA THR A 69 -2.25 20.82 26.79
C THR A 69 -1.95 19.36 26.44
N ILE A 70 -2.44 18.40 27.23
CA ILE A 70 -2.26 16.96 26.94
C ILE A 70 -3.10 16.55 25.72
N GLY A 71 -4.36 17.02 25.64
CA GLY A 71 -5.26 16.74 24.52
C GLY A 71 -4.73 17.24 23.16
N LEU A 72 -4.02 18.36 23.15
CA LEU A 72 -3.34 18.87 21.95
C LEU A 72 -2.12 18.04 21.55
N ASN A 73 -1.44 17.40 22.52
CA ASN A 73 -0.32 16.49 22.27
C ASN A 73 -0.74 15.06 21.92
N VAL A 74 -2.03 14.72 22.04
CA VAL A 74 -2.64 13.63 21.27
C VAL A 74 -3.03 14.13 19.87
N SER A 75 -2.17 14.96 19.26
CA SER A 75 -2.12 15.10 17.82
C SER A 75 -1.70 13.73 17.28
N LYS A 76 -2.71 12.89 17.06
CA LYS A 76 -2.64 11.65 16.29
C LYS A 76 -1.95 12.02 14.99
N GLY A 77 -0.64 11.78 14.96
CA GLY A 77 0.26 12.42 14.02
C GLY A 77 -0.30 12.32 12.61
N SER A 78 -0.17 13.42 11.86
CA SER A 78 -0.58 13.68 10.47
C SER A 78 -0.58 12.46 9.51
N LYS A 79 0.21 11.43 9.82
CA LYS A 79 0.21 10.13 9.15
C LYS A 79 -1.10 9.33 9.21
N TRP A 80 -2.04 9.56 10.14
CA TRP A 80 -3.30 8.79 10.16
C TRP A 80 -4.18 9.02 8.92
N LEU A 81 -4.12 10.22 8.31
CA LEU A 81 -4.81 10.52 7.05
C LEU A 81 -4.06 10.00 5.81
N LEU A 82 -2.75 9.75 5.91
CA LEU A 82 -1.95 9.19 4.82
C LEU A 82 -2.16 7.67 4.68
N VAL A 83 -2.51 6.97 5.76
CA VAL A 83 -2.79 5.52 5.74
C VAL A 83 -3.92 5.12 4.77
N PRO A 84 -5.12 5.74 4.77
CA PRO A 84 -6.15 5.38 3.80
C PRO A 84 -5.77 5.75 2.36
N LEU A 85 -5.00 6.82 2.16
CA LEU A 85 -4.56 7.25 0.83
C LEU A 85 -3.54 6.27 0.22
N ILE A 86 -2.57 5.83 1.02
CA ILE A 86 -1.61 4.78 0.63
C ILE A 86 -2.33 3.45 0.39
N SER A 87 -3.28 3.09 1.26
CA SER A 87 -4.08 1.87 1.09
C SER A 87 -4.89 1.87 -0.21
N ALA A 88 -5.57 2.97 -0.53
CA ALA A 88 -6.31 3.12 -1.78
C ALA A 88 -5.38 3.04 -3.00
N LEU A 89 -4.23 3.70 -2.95
CA LEU A 89 -3.24 3.64 -4.04
C LEU A 89 -2.72 2.21 -4.27
N CYS A 90 -2.40 1.49 -3.20
CA CYS A 90 -1.98 0.08 -3.27
C CYS A 90 -3.09 -0.83 -3.85
N PHE A 91 -4.35 -0.60 -3.48
CA PHE A 91 -5.46 -1.35 -4.07
C PHE A 91 -5.61 -1.06 -5.56
N ILE A 92 -5.55 0.20 -5.97
CA ILE A 92 -5.66 0.59 -7.39
C ILE A 92 -4.52 -0.04 -8.21
N THR A 93 -3.29 0.05 -7.72
CA THR A 93 -2.12 -0.53 -8.43
C THR A 93 -2.23 -2.05 -8.52
N LEU A 94 -2.63 -2.73 -7.43
CA LEU A 94 -2.85 -4.18 -7.43
C LEU A 94 -3.92 -4.58 -8.46
N THR A 95 -5.05 -3.87 -8.47
CA THR A 95 -6.15 -4.14 -9.40
C THR A 95 -5.70 -3.98 -10.86
N PHE A 96 -4.93 -2.93 -11.14
CA PHE A 96 -4.39 -2.67 -12.47
C PHE A 96 -3.39 -3.75 -12.92
N VAL A 97 -2.49 -4.19 -12.04
CA VAL A 97 -1.53 -5.27 -12.34
C VAL A 97 -2.25 -6.58 -12.64
N LEU A 98 -3.27 -6.94 -11.85
CA LEU A 98 -4.05 -8.16 -12.05
C LEU A 98 -4.87 -8.10 -13.34
N ALA A 99 -5.58 -6.99 -13.59
CA ALA A 99 -6.36 -6.80 -14.81
C ALA A 99 -5.48 -6.75 -16.06
N GLY A 100 -4.36 -6.03 -16.01
CA GLY A 100 -3.39 -5.94 -17.10
C GLY A 100 -2.79 -7.31 -17.44
N SER A 101 -2.42 -8.09 -16.43
CA SER A 101 -1.90 -9.45 -16.60
C SER A 101 -2.93 -10.37 -17.26
N PHE A 102 -4.21 -10.23 -16.90
CA PHE A 102 -5.31 -10.98 -17.50
C PHE A 102 -5.50 -10.61 -18.98
N LEU A 103 -5.55 -9.31 -19.30
CA LEU A 103 -5.67 -8.82 -20.68
C LEU A 103 -4.49 -9.24 -21.56
N PHE A 104 -3.26 -9.12 -21.05
CA PHE A 104 -2.06 -9.54 -21.76
C PHE A 104 -2.08 -11.04 -22.07
N LYS A 105 -2.49 -11.86 -21.10
CA LYS A 105 -2.62 -13.30 -21.28
C LYS A 105 -3.68 -13.64 -22.33
N LEU A 106 -4.86 -13.02 -22.27
CA LEU A 106 -5.90 -13.21 -23.28
C LEU A 106 -5.42 -12.81 -24.69
N GLY A 107 -4.76 -11.65 -24.82
CA GLY A 107 -4.21 -11.19 -26.09
C GLY A 107 -3.18 -12.17 -26.66
N SER A 108 -2.26 -12.67 -25.82
CA SER A 108 -1.24 -13.64 -26.24
C SER A 108 -1.86 -14.96 -26.72
N ILE A 109 -2.92 -15.44 -26.05
CA ILE A 109 -3.65 -16.65 -26.45
C ILE A 109 -4.36 -16.41 -27.79
N MET A 110 -5.03 -15.26 -27.95
CA MET A 110 -5.72 -14.90 -29.20
C MET A 110 -4.75 -14.83 -30.38
N LEU A 111 -3.59 -14.19 -30.21
CA LEU A 111 -2.54 -14.14 -31.24
C LEU A 111 -2.03 -15.54 -31.60
N ARG A 112 -1.88 -16.43 -30.63
CA ARG A 112 -1.47 -17.81 -30.88
C ARG A 112 -2.51 -18.57 -31.70
N VAL A 113 -3.80 -18.39 -31.39
CA VAL A 113 -4.90 -18.97 -32.16
C VAL A 113 -4.91 -18.42 -33.59
N ILE A 114 -4.76 -17.10 -33.76
CA ILE A 114 -4.68 -16.46 -35.09
C ILE A 114 -3.50 -17.00 -35.89
N TYR A 115 -2.31 -17.05 -35.29
CA TYR A 115 -1.11 -17.57 -35.96
C TYR A 115 -1.30 -19.03 -36.40
N ASN A 116 -1.85 -19.88 -35.51
CA ASN A 116 -2.15 -21.27 -35.84
C ASN A 116 -3.20 -21.38 -36.95
N LEU A 117 -4.24 -20.54 -36.94
CA LEU A 117 -5.25 -20.50 -38.00
C LEU A 117 -4.64 -20.10 -39.35
N ILE A 118 -3.80 -19.05 -39.37
CA ILE A 118 -3.10 -18.62 -40.60
C ILE A 118 -2.20 -19.74 -41.13
N ASN A 119 -1.44 -20.40 -40.25
CA ASN A 119 -0.55 -21.48 -40.63
C ASN A 119 -1.31 -22.70 -41.19
N VAL A 120 -2.41 -23.10 -40.54
CA VAL A 120 -3.27 -24.20 -41.02
C VAL A 120 -3.94 -23.81 -42.34
N PHE A 121 -4.45 -22.58 -42.45
CA PHE A 121 -5.09 -22.08 -43.67
C PHE A 121 -4.09 -22.02 -44.84
N GLY A 122 -2.87 -21.55 -44.59
CA GLY A 122 -1.79 -21.53 -45.58
C GLY A 122 -1.44 -22.94 -46.07
N ASN A 123 -1.35 -23.91 -45.16
CA ASN A 123 -1.12 -25.30 -45.52
C ASN A 123 -2.28 -25.92 -46.31
N ILE A 124 -3.54 -25.58 -45.99
CA ILE A 124 -4.72 -26.06 -46.72
C ILE A 124 -4.79 -25.44 -48.13
N LEU A 125 -4.49 -24.16 -48.28
CA LEU A 125 -4.39 -23.51 -49.59
C LEU A 125 -3.24 -24.13 -50.41
N GLY A 126 -2.09 -24.38 -49.78
CA GLY A 126 -0.94 -24.98 -50.44
C GLY A 126 -1.08 -26.46 -50.80
N SER A 127 -1.93 -27.21 -50.07
CA SER A 127 -2.05 -28.67 -50.26
C SER A 127 -2.84 -29.06 -51.49
N ASN A 128 -3.82 -28.25 -51.91
CA ASN A 128 -4.68 -28.53 -53.04
C ASN A 128 -4.62 -27.39 -54.07
N THR A 129 -3.76 -27.53 -55.07
CA THR A 129 -3.56 -26.57 -56.17
C THR A 129 -4.89 -26.16 -56.84
N TYR A 130 -5.87 -27.07 -56.90
CA TYR A 130 -7.20 -26.81 -57.46
C TYR A 130 -8.00 -25.75 -56.69
N ILE A 131 -7.87 -25.69 -55.36
CA ILE A 131 -8.60 -24.71 -54.54
C ILE A 131 -8.08 -23.30 -54.81
N VAL A 132 -6.75 -23.13 -54.93
CA VAL A 132 -6.12 -21.84 -55.24
C VAL A 132 -6.47 -21.38 -56.65
N VAL A 133 -6.37 -22.26 -57.64
CA VAL A 133 -6.75 -21.92 -59.02
C VAL A 133 -8.24 -21.55 -59.08
N GLY A 134 -9.10 -22.29 -58.39
CA GLY A 134 -10.54 -22.00 -58.34
C GLY A 134 -10.86 -20.63 -57.74
N SER A 135 -10.25 -20.25 -56.62
CA SER A 135 -10.48 -18.94 -55.99
C SER A 135 -9.99 -17.77 -56.83
N VAL A 136 -8.85 -17.93 -57.52
CA VAL A 136 -8.31 -16.92 -58.45
C VAL A 136 -9.24 -16.74 -59.65
N VAL A 137 -9.67 -17.84 -60.28
CA VAL A 137 -10.60 -17.79 -61.43
C VAL A 137 -11.92 -17.13 -61.03
N PHE A 138 -12.48 -17.49 -59.88
CA PHE A 138 -13.70 -16.88 -59.36
C PHE A 138 -13.54 -15.37 -59.11
N SER A 139 -12.40 -14.95 -58.56
CA SER A 139 -12.09 -13.53 -58.34
C SER A 139 -12.03 -12.75 -59.66
N ILE A 140 -11.41 -13.32 -60.70
CA ILE A 140 -11.35 -12.72 -62.04
C ILE A 140 -12.76 -12.59 -62.63
N LEU A 141 -13.60 -13.62 -62.50
CA LEU A 141 -14.99 -13.58 -62.97
C LEU A 141 -15.79 -12.47 -62.28
N LEU A 142 -15.63 -12.28 -60.97
CA LEU A 142 -16.27 -11.19 -60.23
C LEU A 142 -15.81 -9.80 -60.72
N ILE A 143 -14.52 -9.63 -61.01
CA ILE A 143 -13.99 -8.35 -61.54
C ILE A 143 -14.54 -8.08 -62.94
N ILE A 144 -14.63 -9.09 -63.80
CA ILE A 144 -15.21 -8.96 -65.13
C ILE A 144 -16.70 -8.60 -65.03
N ALA A 145 -17.46 -9.31 -64.19
CA ALA A 145 -18.88 -9.04 -63.97
C ALA A 145 -19.12 -7.63 -63.42
N SER A 146 -18.30 -7.19 -62.45
CA SER A 146 -18.32 -5.84 -61.90
C SER A 146 -18.03 -4.79 -62.99
N SER A 147 -17.00 -5.02 -63.81
CA SER A 147 -16.62 -4.12 -64.91
C SER A 147 -17.73 -3.99 -65.97
N ILE A 148 -18.40 -5.11 -66.30
CA ILE A 148 -19.54 -5.12 -67.23
C ILE A 148 -20.73 -4.36 -66.62
N SER A 149 -21.03 -4.60 -65.34
CA SER A 149 -22.12 -3.94 -64.62
C SER A 149 -21.95 -2.41 -64.61
N ILE A 150 -20.73 -1.95 -64.31
CA ILE A 150 -20.39 -0.51 -64.33
C ILE A 150 -20.55 0.08 -65.74
N LYS A 151 -20.05 -0.61 -66.77
CA LYS A 151 -20.21 -0.14 -68.16
C LYS A 151 -21.66 -0.07 -68.59
N HIS A 152 -22.49 -1.02 -68.15
CA HIS A 152 -23.91 -1.03 -68.47
C HIS A 152 -24.62 0.17 -67.81
N LEU A 153 -24.32 0.43 -66.55
CA LEU A 153 -24.85 1.58 -65.79
C LEU A 153 -24.50 2.92 -66.45
N ILE A 154 -23.25 3.13 -66.85
CA ILE A 154 -22.83 4.37 -67.51
C ILE A 154 -23.58 4.55 -68.84
N LYS A 155 -23.71 3.49 -69.65
CA LYS A 155 -24.43 3.56 -70.92
C LYS A 155 -25.93 3.88 -70.73
N THR A 156 -26.56 3.32 -69.69
CA THR A 156 -27.97 3.62 -69.39
C THR A 156 -28.17 5.05 -68.89
N GLU A 157 -27.22 5.62 -68.14
CA GLU A 157 -27.27 7.02 -67.69
C GLU A 157 -26.96 8.02 -68.82
N GLU A 158 -26.02 7.71 -69.72
CA GLU A 158 -25.78 8.51 -70.95
C GLU A 158 -27.02 8.52 -71.86
N PHE A 159 -27.69 7.38 -72.04
CA PHE A 159 -28.91 7.29 -72.83
C PHE A 159 -30.06 8.10 -72.21
N ARG A 160 -30.16 8.15 -70.88
CA ARG A 160 -31.16 8.96 -70.17
C ARG A 160 -30.91 10.46 -70.32
N ARG A 161 -29.63 10.90 -70.36
CA ARG A 161 -29.25 12.31 -70.48
C ARG A 161 -29.39 12.87 -71.91
N ALA A 162 -29.30 12.02 -72.93
CA ALA A 162 -29.43 12.41 -74.34
C ALA A 162 -30.90 12.56 -74.82
N ASN A 163 -31.88 12.19 -73.99
CA ASN A 163 -33.31 12.18 -74.33
C ASN A 163 -34.14 13.25 -73.57
N TRP A 164 -33.47 14.28 -73.06
CA TRP A 164 -34.01 15.53 -72.50
C TRP A 164 -33.36 16.71 -73.22
#